data_AF-A0A4Y8APW5-F1
#
_entry.id   AF-A0A4Y8APW5-F1
#
_cell.length_a   1.000
_cell.length_b   1.000
_cell.length_c   1.000
_cell.angle_alpha   90.00
_cell.angle_beta   90.00
_cell.angle_gamma   90.00
#
_symmetry.space_group_name_H-M   'P 1'
#
loop_
_entity.id
_entity.type
_entity.pdbx_description
1 polymer ?
#
loop_
_entity_poly.entity_id
_entity_poly.type
_entity_poly.pdbx_seq_one_letter_code
_entity_poly.pdbx_strand_id
1 'polypeptide(L)'
;MKFILILFLLLTISWTSKNKSKKIETIIDKTENFIAVLDTIWQTEQIPIRSRDLLIRICESESKEYIKQQLIYEKNHIINKKK
;
A
#
# COMPACT_ATOMS: atom_id res chain seq x y z
N MET A 1 -55.12 -6.00 9.81
CA MET A 1 -54.61 -4.83 9.04
C MET A 1 -53.92 -3.78 9.92
N LYS A 2 -54.54 -3.29 11.02
CA LYS A 2 -53.94 -2.27 11.91
C LYS A 2 -52.57 -2.66 12.51
N PHE A 3 -52.40 -3.92 12.91
CA PHE A 3 -51.15 -4.40 13.52
C PHE A 3 -49.99 -4.60 12.53
N ILE A 4 -50.30 -4.82 11.24
CA ILE A 4 -49.27 -4.93 10.19
C ILE A 4 -48.58 -3.58 9.97
N LEU A 5 -49.33 -2.48 10.01
CA LEU A 5 -48.77 -1.13 9.87
C LEU A 5 -47.83 -0.78 11.04
N ILE A 6 -48.15 -1.25 12.24
CA ILE A 6 -47.31 -1.04 13.44
C ILE A 6 -46.01 -1.85 13.36
N LEU A 7 -46.07 -3.07 12.82
CA LEU A 7 -44.88 -3.91 12.59
C LEU A 7 -43.92 -3.29 11.57
N PHE A 8 -44.45 -2.70 10.49
CA PHE A 8 -43.65 -1.98 9.51
C PHE A 8 -43.03 -0.69 10.07
N LEU A 9 -43.74 0.03 10.96
CA LEU A 9 -43.22 1.23 11.60
C LEU A 9 -42.01 0.93 12.50
N LEU A 10 -42.07 -0.17 13.26
CA LEU A 10 -40.99 -0.59 14.17
C LEU A 10 -39.71 -1.00 13.43
N LEU A 11 -39.80 -1.51 12.20
CA LEU A 11 -38.64 -1.88 11.38
C LEU A 11 -37.80 -0.68 10.91
N THR A 12 -38.37 0.53 10.87
CA THR A 12 -37.67 1.72 10.36
C THR A 12 -36.79 2.44 11.40
N ILE A 13 -36.96 2.13 12.69
CA ILE A 13 -36.33 2.89 13.80
C ILE A 13 -34.89 2.40 14.11
N SER A 14 -34.44 1.27 13.54
CA SER A 14 -33.12 0.70 13.84
C SER A 14 -31.94 1.27 13.03
N TRP A 15 -32.13 2.31 12.20
CA TRP A 15 -31.00 2.93 11.50
C TRP A 15 -30.35 4.05 12.32
N THR A 16 -29.63 3.68 13.37
CA THR A 16 -28.75 4.58 14.11
C THR A 16 -27.33 4.52 13.53
N SER A 17 -26.96 5.47 12.67
CA SER A 17 -25.58 5.65 12.21
C SER A 17 -24.75 6.43 13.22
N LYS A 18 -24.66 5.96 14.47
CA LYS A 18 -23.77 6.54 15.50
C LYS A 18 -22.62 5.59 15.76
N ASN A 19 -21.54 5.74 14.98
CA ASN A 19 -20.15 5.38 15.34
C ASN A 19 -19.15 5.43 14.16
N LYS A 20 -19.56 5.86 12.95
CA LYS A 20 -18.63 5.94 11.82
C LYS A 20 -17.63 7.10 11.91
N SER A 21 -17.97 8.24 12.53
CA SER A 21 -17.09 9.43 12.46
C SER A 21 -15.76 9.25 13.21
N LYS A 22 -15.78 8.70 14.44
CA LYS A 22 -14.57 8.52 15.25
C LYS A 22 -13.62 7.43 14.72
N LYS A 23 -14.14 6.45 13.97
CA LYS A 23 -13.34 5.42 13.30
C LYS A 23 -12.71 5.93 12.01
N ILE A 24 -13.35 6.87 11.31
CA ILE A 24 -12.81 7.48 10.09
C ILE A 24 -11.65 8.41 10.42
N GLU A 25 -11.76 9.24 11.46
CA GLU A 25 -10.69 10.16 11.88
C GLU A 25 -9.40 9.42 12.28
N THR A 26 -9.51 8.28 12.96
CA THR A 26 -8.35 7.44 13.34
C THR A 26 -7.76 6.65 12.17
N ILE A 27 -8.52 6.40 11.10
CA ILE A 27 -8.00 5.81 9.86
C ILE A 27 -7.25 6.87 9.05
N ILE A 28 -7.78 8.10 8.96
CA ILE A 28 -7.16 9.20 8.21
C ILE A 28 -5.76 9.54 8.77
N ASP A 29 -5.60 9.53 10.09
CA ASP A 29 -4.31 9.81 10.75
C ASP A 29 -3.23 8.73 10.49
N LYS A 30 -3.65 7.55 10.02
CA LYS A 30 -2.78 6.42 9.68
C LYS A 30 -2.86 6.01 8.21
N THR A 31 -3.46 6.84 7.35
CA THR A 31 -3.53 6.55 5.92
C THR A 31 -2.19 6.94 5.31
N GLU A 32 -1.23 6.01 5.35
CA GLU A 32 -0.05 6.12 4.48
C GLU A 32 -0.54 6.30 3.05
N ASN A 33 -0.05 7.34 2.39
CA ASN A 33 -0.37 7.56 0.99
C ASN A 33 0.25 6.40 0.19
N PHE A 34 -0.55 5.38 -0.12
CA PHE A 34 -0.09 4.19 -0.82
C PHE A 34 0.56 4.51 -2.17
N ILE A 35 0.14 5.58 -2.84
CA ILE A 35 0.77 6.05 -4.07
C ILE A 35 2.21 6.47 -3.77
N ALA A 36 2.42 7.28 -2.73
CA ALA A 36 3.76 7.70 -2.33
C ALA A 36 4.64 6.51 -1.86
N VAL A 37 4.06 5.52 -1.20
CA VAL A 37 4.77 4.28 -0.81
C VAL A 37 5.21 3.51 -2.06
N LEU A 38 4.29 3.29 -3.02
CA LEU A 38 4.58 2.59 -4.26
C LEU A 38 5.59 3.35 -5.13
N ASP A 39 5.48 4.67 -5.22
CA ASP A 39 6.45 5.51 -5.92
C ASP A 39 7.85 5.37 -5.29
N THR A 40 7.92 5.34 -3.96
CA THR A 40 9.19 5.14 -3.25
C THR A 40 9.78 3.77 -3.55
N ILE A 41 8.98 2.69 -3.51
CA ILE A 41 9.45 1.33 -3.83
C ILE A 41 9.89 1.25 -5.30
N TRP A 42 9.16 1.88 -6.21
CA TRP A 42 9.53 1.93 -7.62
C TRP A 42 10.89 2.59 -7.83
N GLN A 43 11.08 3.78 -7.26
CA GLN A 43 12.32 4.55 -7.41
C GLN A 43 13.51 3.87 -6.74
N THR A 44 13.31 3.33 -5.53
CA THR A 44 14.41 2.82 -4.70
C THR A 44 14.74 1.35 -4.99
N GLU A 45 13.81 0.54 -5.47
CA GLU A 45 14.03 -0.90 -5.66
C GLU A 45 13.90 -1.32 -7.13
N GLN A 46 12.80 -0.95 -7.79
CA GLN A 46 12.53 -1.40 -9.15
C GLN A 46 13.48 -0.78 -10.18
N ILE A 47 13.84 0.50 -10.05
CA ILE A 47 14.81 1.14 -10.94
C ILE A 47 16.20 0.50 -10.84
N PRO A 48 16.78 0.28 -9.64
CA PRO A 48 18.04 -0.45 -9.51
C PRO A 48 18.00 -1.87 -10.08
N ILE A 49 16.91 -2.63 -9.87
CA ILE A 49 16.75 -3.96 -10.48
C ILE A 49 16.78 -3.86 -12.00
N ARG A 50 16.02 -2.93 -12.61
CA ARG A 50 16.02 -2.74 -14.07
C ARG A 50 17.40 -2.35 -14.59
N SER A 51 18.10 -1.49 -13.88
CA SER A 51 19.46 -1.07 -14.21
C SER A 51 20.42 -2.27 -14.16
N ARG A 52 20.36 -3.07 -13.09
CA ARG A 52 21.12 -4.31 -12.93
C ARG A 52 20.86 -5.29 -14.07
N ASP A 53 19.59 -5.52 -14.40
CA ASP A 53 19.20 -6.49 -15.43
C ASP A 53 19.58 -6.02 -16.83
N LEU A 54 19.63 -4.70 -17.07
CA LEU A 54 20.19 -4.13 -18.30
C LEU A 54 21.71 -4.36 -18.34
N LEU A 55 22.41 -4.15 -17.23
CA LEU A 55 23.85 -4.35 -17.13
C LEU A 55 24.25 -5.80 -17.40
N ILE A 56 23.45 -6.80 -17.01
CA ILE A 56 23.71 -8.21 -17.37
C ILE A 56 23.69 -8.42 -18.89
N ARG A 57 22.90 -7.64 -19.64
CA ARG A 57 22.82 -7.78 -21.10
C ARG A 57 23.97 -7.12 -21.83
N ILE A 58 24.53 -6.07 -21.25
CA ILE A 58 25.56 -5.22 -21.88
C ILE A 58 26.96 -5.60 -21.39
N CYS A 59 27.07 -6.00 -20.13
CA CYS A 59 28.30 -6.32 -19.42
C CYS A 59 28.21 -7.73 -18.82
N GLU A 60 29.32 -8.22 -18.29
CA GLU A 60 29.34 -9.45 -17.51
C GLU A 60 28.60 -9.25 -16.17
N SER A 61 27.99 -10.33 -15.69
CA SER A 61 27.23 -10.38 -14.42
C SER A 61 28.08 -10.14 -13.17
N GLU A 62 29.39 -9.96 -13.32
CA GLU A 62 30.33 -9.66 -12.23
C GLU A 62 30.94 -8.25 -12.36
N SER A 63 30.45 -7.45 -13.29
CA SER A 63 30.87 -6.04 -13.43
C SER A 63 30.63 -5.25 -12.13
N LYS A 64 31.49 -4.28 -11.86
CA LYS A 64 31.39 -3.43 -10.66
C LYS A 64 30.05 -2.70 -10.60
N GLU A 65 29.53 -2.32 -11.77
CA GLU A 65 28.25 -1.66 -11.96
C GLU A 65 27.10 -2.59 -11.59
N TYR A 66 27.13 -3.84 -12.03
CA TYR A 66 26.14 -4.85 -11.64
C TYR A 66 26.12 -5.03 -10.13
N ILE A 67 27.29 -5.26 -9.52
CA ILE A 67 27.43 -5.49 -8.07
C ILE A 67 26.91 -4.27 -7.30
N LYS A 68 27.22 -3.05 -7.76
CA LYS A 68 26.71 -1.81 -7.16
C LYS A 68 25.18 -1.78 -7.16
N GLN A 69 24.53 -2.10 -8.28
CA GLN A 69 23.06 -2.11 -8.35
C GLN A 69 22.45 -3.22 -7.50
N GLN A 70 23.09 -4.39 -7.45
CA GLN A 70 22.67 -5.52 -6.60
C GLN A 70 22.67 -5.14 -5.11
N LEU A 71 23.75 -4.51 -4.63
CA LEU A 71 23.87 -4.07 -3.24
C LEU A 71 22.84 -2.98 -2.89
N ILE A 72 22.55 -2.07 -3.83
CA ILE A 72 21.50 -1.05 -3.65
C ILE A 72 20.13 -1.73 -3.50
N TYR A 73 19.82 -2.68 -4.38
CA TYR A 73 18.59 -3.46 -4.31
C TYR A 73 18.46 -4.18 -2.96
N GLU A 74 19.47 -4.95 -2.54
CA GLU A 74 19.42 -5.74 -1.30
C GLU A 74 19.18 -4.86 -0.07
N LYS A 75 19.87 -3.72 0.00
CA LYS A 75 19.68 -2.74 1.07
C LYS A 75 18.24 -2.20 1.07
N ASN A 76 17.73 -1.82 -0.09
CA ASN A 76 16.40 -1.21 -0.19
C ASN A 76 15.28 -2.23 0.01
N HIS A 77 15.47 -3.48 -0.41
CA HIS A 77 14.54 -4.58 -0.18
C HIS A 77 14.31 -4.83 1.32
N ILE A 78 15.37 -4.81 2.14
CA ILE A 78 15.26 -4.95 3.60
C ILE A 78 14.45 -3.81 4.23
N ILE A 79 14.58 -2.60 3.71
CA ILE A 79 13.86 -1.40 4.18
C ILE A 79 12.39 -1.48 3.73
N ASN A 80 12.15 -1.76 2.45
CA ASN A 80 10.84 -1.74 1.83
C ASN A 80 9.94 -2.87 2.32
N LYS A 81 10.50 -4.03 2.69
CA LYS A 81 9.75 -5.13 3.31
C LYS A 81 9.11 -4.77 4.66
N LYS A 82 9.60 -3.72 5.32
CA LYS A 82 9.11 -3.25 6.63
C LYS A 82 8.06 -2.12 6.51
N LYS A 83 7.84 -1.61 5.30
CA LYS A 83 6.74 -0.69 4.98
C LYS A 83 5.47 -1.51 4.79
#